data_AF-C8XDJ9-F1
#
_entry.id   AF-C8XDJ9-F1
#
_cell.length_a   1.000
_cell.length_b   1.000
_cell.length_c   1.000
_cell.angle_alpha   90.00
_cell.angle_beta   90.00
_cell.angle_gamma   90.00
#
_symmetry.space_group_name_H-M   'P 1'
#
loop_
_entity.id
_entity.type
_entity.pdbx_description
1 polymer ?
#
loop_
_entity_poly.entity_id
_entity_poly.type
_entity_poly.pdbx_seq_one_letter_code
_entity_poly.pdbx_strand_id
1 'polypeptide(L)'
;MSIDPAERLALMQAFAQSYRDRHFRPEHYDLAQGYLQTTLSDDSRMPLPFFVEYNNAWWFEIVTAVDVPAVGYDPDSDTGFIVLDIRYDTETLRAMQHVHFGSVGDQGGRNVIARIRTYASNTFFGRAHPLVELDRYGNGFWLETGYHLRPSAEAAQAFLASAEGQRFASTAPTAAPIERITRNLEQLLARI
;
A
#
# COMPACT_ATOMS: atom_id res chain seq x y z
N MET A 1 8.65 -11.07 -27.64
CA MET A 1 7.18 -11.19 -27.72
C MET A 1 6.61 -9.81 -27.45
N SER A 2 5.75 -9.30 -28.33
CA SER A 2 5.03 -8.04 -28.08
C SER A 2 3.93 -8.33 -27.07
N ILE A 3 3.97 -7.69 -25.91
CA ILE A 3 2.89 -7.80 -24.92
C ILE A 3 1.70 -6.98 -25.44
N ASP A 4 0.48 -7.48 -25.27
CA ASP A 4 -0.74 -6.80 -25.73
C ASP A 4 -1.01 -5.55 -24.87
N PRO A 5 -1.07 -4.34 -25.45
CA PRO A 5 -1.47 -3.11 -24.76
C PRO A 5 -2.78 -3.24 -23.97
N ALA A 6 -3.74 -4.04 -24.44
CA ALA A 6 -4.99 -4.27 -23.75
C ALA A 6 -4.81 -5.01 -22.42
N GLU A 7 -3.87 -5.95 -22.34
CA GLU A 7 -3.54 -6.67 -21.11
C GLU A 7 -2.90 -5.75 -20.07
N ARG A 8 -2.03 -4.83 -20.51
CA ARG A 8 -1.42 -3.83 -19.62
C ARG A 8 -2.44 -2.87 -19.06
N LEU A 9 -3.35 -2.37 -19.91
CA LEU A 9 -4.44 -1.50 -19.47
C LEU A 9 -5.39 -2.24 -18.51
N ALA A 10 -5.72 -3.50 -18.79
CA ALA A 10 -6.55 -4.31 -17.90
C ALA A 10 -5.90 -4.50 -16.51
N LEU A 11 -4.58 -4.75 -16.47
CA LEU A 11 -3.84 -4.82 -15.21
C LEU A 11 -3.86 -3.49 -14.44
N MET A 12 -3.74 -2.36 -15.13
CA MET A 12 -3.85 -1.03 -14.52
C MET A 12 -5.26 -0.76 -13.97
N GLN A 13 -6.31 -1.18 -14.67
CA GLN A 13 -7.68 -1.09 -14.19
C GLN A 13 -7.90 -1.99 -12.95
N ALA A 14 -7.34 -3.20 -12.96
CA ALA A 14 -7.40 -4.10 -11.81
C ALA A 14 -6.65 -3.54 -10.60
N PHE A 15 -5.51 -2.87 -10.83
CA PHE A 15 -4.75 -2.17 -9.78
C PHE A 15 -5.54 -1.00 -9.19
N ALA A 16 -6.14 -0.16 -10.03
CA ALA A 16 -7.06 0.89 -9.61
C ALA A 16 -8.25 0.33 -8.81
N GLN A 17 -8.79 -0.82 -9.23
CA GLN A 17 -9.88 -1.46 -8.52
C GLN A 17 -9.48 -1.94 -7.13
N SER A 18 -8.28 -2.52 -6.96
CA SER A 18 -7.78 -2.89 -5.64
C SER A 18 -7.72 -1.72 -4.65
N TYR A 19 -7.42 -0.50 -5.12
CA TYR A 19 -7.49 0.70 -4.27
C TYR A 19 -8.93 1.02 -3.83
N ARG A 20 -9.89 0.95 -4.75
CA ARG A 20 -11.32 1.19 -4.45
C ARG A 20 -11.89 0.12 -3.53
N ASP A 21 -11.52 -1.13 -3.76
CA ASP A 21 -11.90 -2.29 -2.94
C ASP A 21 -11.18 -2.28 -1.58
N ARG A 22 -10.13 -1.45 -1.44
CA ARG A 22 -9.23 -1.41 -0.29
C ARG A 22 -8.63 -2.78 0.03
N HIS A 23 -8.21 -3.49 -1.01
CA HIS A 23 -7.55 -4.79 -0.89
C HIS A 23 -6.70 -5.11 -2.12
N PHE A 24 -5.41 -5.32 -1.91
CA PHE A 24 -4.49 -5.75 -2.95
C PHE A 24 -4.52 -7.26 -3.13
N ARG A 25 -4.62 -7.66 -4.39
CA ARG A 25 -4.62 -9.05 -4.83
C ARG A 25 -3.18 -9.50 -5.14
N PRO A 26 -2.57 -10.43 -4.37
CA PRO A 26 -1.16 -10.78 -4.52
C PRO A 26 -0.78 -11.21 -5.93
N GLU A 27 -1.71 -11.82 -6.67
CA GLU A 27 -1.49 -12.21 -8.05
C GLU A 27 -1.10 -11.03 -8.94
N HIS A 28 -1.56 -9.80 -8.74
CA HIS A 28 -1.22 -8.69 -9.64
C HIS A 28 0.26 -8.24 -9.58
N TYR A 29 1.07 -8.79 -8.67
CA TYR A 29 2.41 -8.29 -8.37
C TYR A 29 3.50 -9.34 -8.61
N ASP A 30 4.69 -8.87 -8.98
CA ASP A 30 5.91 -9.66 -8.89
C ASP A 30 6.34 -9.72 -7.41
N LEU A 31 5.87 -10.75 -6.72
CA LEU A 31 6.17 -10.96 -5.30
C LEU A 31 7.61 -11.47 -5.04
N ALA A 32 8.32 -11.90 -6.09
CA ALA A 32 9.65 -12.46 -5.95
C ALA A 32 10.74 -11.38 -6.03
N GLN A 33 10.59 -10.43 -6.94
CA GLN A 33 11.64 -9.44 -7.23
C GLN A 33 11.14 -7.99 -7.27
N GLY A 34 9.83 -7.79 -7.26
CA GLY A 34 9.25 -6.47 -7.42
C GLY A 34 9.40 -5.59 -6.17
N TYR A 35 9.37 -4.27 -6.38
CA TYR A 35 9.44 -3.30 -5.29
C TYR A 35 8.65 -2.01 -5.53
N LEU A 36 8.24 -1.38 -4.44
CA LEU A 36 7.79 -0.01 -4.39
C LEU A 36 8.94 0.92 -3.97
N GLN A 37 9.00 2.08 -4.60
CA GLN A 37 9.90 3.18 -4.25
C GLN A 37 9.08 4.45 -4.07
N THR A 38 9.39 5.23 -3.04
CA THR A 38 8.78 6.56 -2.85
C THR A 38 9.79 7.63 -3.27
N THR A 39 9.32 8.80 -3.69
CA THR A 39 10.22 9.96 -3.84
C THR A 39 10.70 10.55 -2.52
N LEU A 40 10.28 9.98 -1.38
CA LEU A 40 10.64 10.44 -0.04
C LEU A 40 11.94 9.77 0.45
N SER A 41 12.35 8.67 -0.18
CA SER A 41 13.65 8.02 0.02
C SER A 41 14.04 7.31 -1.27
N ASP A 42 15.01 7.87 -2.00
CA ASP A 42 15.45 7.27 -3.27
C ASP A 42 16.21 5.94 -3.06
N ASP A 43 16.73 5.69 -1.84
CA ASP A 43 17.49 4.49 -1.51
C ASP A 43 16.62 3.33 -1.00
N SER A 44 15.46 3.63 -0.41
CA SER A 44 14.61 2.61 0.23
C SER A 44 13.66 1.96 -0.78
N ARG A 45 13.91 0.69 -1.09
CA ARG A 45 13.02 -0.16 -1.88
C ARG A 45 12.20 -1.04 -0.96
N MET A 46 10.88 -0.83 -0.93
CA MET A 46 9.94 -1.69 -0.22
C MET A 46 9.62 -2.90 -1.11
N PRO A 47 9.89 -4.15 -0.71
CA PRO A 47 9.49 -5.31 -1.50
C PRO A 47 7.96 -5.32 -1.74
N LEU A 48 7.51 -5.66 -2.95
CA LEU A 48 6.07 -5.79 -3.22
C LEU A 48 5.32 -6.80 -2.33
N PRO A 49 5.88 -7.95 -1.89
CA PRO A 49 5.18 -8.77 -0.92
C PRO A 49 4.91 -8.00 0.37
N PHE A 50 5.88 -7.22 0.83
CA PHE A 50 5.70 -6.38 2.01
C PHE A 50 4.66 -5.29 1.79
N PHE A 51 4.72 -4.58 0.66
CA PHE A 51 3.73 -3.57 0.28
C PHE A 51 2.31 -4.13 0.31
N VAL A 52 2.08 -5.29 -0.31
CA VAL A 52 0.75 -5.92 -0.35
C VAL A 52 0.26 -6.25 1.05
N GLU A 53 1.11 -6.89 1.86
CA GLU A 53 0.74 -7.35 3.20
C GLU A 53 0.51 -6.20 4.19
N TYR A 54 1.38 -5.18 4.17
CA TYR A 54 1.21 -3.97 4.97
C TYR A 54 -0.12 -3.29 4.66
N ASN A 55 -0.41 -3.06 3.38
CA ASN A 55 -1.60 -2.31 3.02
C ASN A 55 -2.88 -3.08 3.37
N ASN A 56 -2.88 -4.40 3.13
CA ASN A 56 -4.00 -5.28 3.46
C ASN A 56 -4.21 -5.44 4.97
N ALA A 57 -3.15 -5.44 5.78
CA ALA A 57 -3.25 -5.61 7.21
C ALA A 57 -3.56 -4.29 7.95
N TRP A 58 -3.05 -3.17 7.46
CA TRP A 58 -2.99 -1.91 8.19
C TRP A 58 -3.59 -0.73 7.44
N TRP A 59 -2.98 -0.33 6.31
CA TRP A 59 -3.28 0.96 5.68
C TRP A 59 -4.73 1.10 5.24
N PHE A 60 -5.30 0.03 4.67
CA PHE A 60 -6.68 0.04 4.18
C PHE A 60 -7.73 0.21 5.26
N GLU A 61 -7.39 -0.11 6.51
CA GLU A 61 -8.29 0.09 7.65
C GLU A 61 -8.33 1.53 8.14
N ILE A 62 -7.28 2.30 7.85
CA ILE A 62 -7.14 3.70 8.22
C ILE A 62 -7.77 4.61 7.18
N VAL A 63 -7.55 4.32 5.90
CA VAL A 63 -8.13 5.12 4.82
C VAL A 63 -9.64 4.86 4.72
N THR A 64 -10.40 5.95 4.77
CA THR A 64 -11.87 5.89 4.71
C THR A 64 -12.37 5.58 3.29
N ALA A 65 -11.69 6.08 2.27
CA ALA A 65 -11.95 5.78 0.87
C ALA A 65 -10.71 6.10 0.02
N VAL A 66 -10.63 5.48 -1.15
CA VAL A 66 -9.66 5.85 -2.19
C VAL A 66 -10.39 6.02 -3.50
N ASP A 67 -10.36 7.23 -4.06
CA ASP A 67 -10.80 7.48 -5.42
C ASP A 67 -9.61 7.40 -6.36
N VAL A 68 -9.87 6.90 -7.58
CA VAL A 68 -8.87 6.81 -8.64
C VAL A 68 -9.38 7.64 -9.83
N PRO A 69 -9.17 8.97 -9.82
CA PRO A 69 -9.67 9.87 -10.86
C PRO A 69 -9.04 9.64 -12.24
N ALA A 70 -7.83 9.09 -12.28
CA ALA A 70 -7.15 8.77 -13.54
C ALA A 70 -6.40 7.44 -13.45
N VAL A 71 -6.50 6.66 -14.52
CA VAL A 71 -5.75 5.43 -14.75
C VAL A 71 -5.36 5.40 -16.22
N GLY A 72 -4.12 5.02 -16.51
CA GLY A 72 -3.64 4.97 -17.89
C GLY A 72 -2.49 4.01 -18.09
N TYR A 73 -2.26 3.70 -19.35
CA TYR A 73 -1.14 2.91 -19.85
C TYR A 73 -0.56 3.63 -21.07
N ASP A 74 0.77 3.74 -21.11
CA ASP A 74 1.54 4.31 -22.21
C ASP A 74 2.29 3.17 -22.94
N PRO A 75 1.90 2.81 -24.17
CA PRO A 75 2.53 1.75 -24.93
C PRO A 75 3.94 2.11 -25.41
N ASP A 76 4.27 3.40 -25.55
CA ASP A 76 5.59 3.82 -26.06
C ASP A 76 6.68 3.59 -25.00
N SER A 77 6.34 3.75 -23.72
CA SER A 77 7.25 3.52 -22.60
C SER A 77 7.02 2.19 -21.88
N ASP A 78 5.98 1.43 -22.23
CA ASP A 78 5.46 0.25 -21.50
C ASP A 78 5.31 0.53 -19.99
N THR A 79 4.66 1.65 -19.64
CA THR A 79 4.41 2.01 -18.24
C THR A 79 2.96 2.40 -18.01
N GLY A 80 2.49 2.20 -16.78
CA GLY A 80 1.17 2.61 -16.34
C GLY A 80 1.24 3.78 -15.36
N PHE A 81 0.11 4.44 -15.15
CA PHE A 81 -0.03 5.38 -14.05
C PHE A 81 -1.43 5.33 -13.44
N ILE A 82 -1.51 5.71 -12.17
CA ILE A 82 -2.76 6.08 -11.49
C ILE A 82 -2.58 7.38 -10.71
N VAL A 83 -3.64 8.16 -10.64
CA VAL A 83 -3.78 9.28 -9.70
C VAL A 83 -4.74 8.84 -8.62
N LEU A 84 -4.42 9.16 -7.37
CA LEU A 84 -5.14 8.74 -6.17
C LEU A 84 -5.58 9.97 -5.37
N ASP A 85 -6.85 10.02 -4.99
CA ASP A 85 -7.34 10.85 -3.89
C ASP A 85 -7.64 9.92 -2.70
N ILE A 86 -6.76 9.93 -1.70
CA ILE A 86 -6.82 9.05 -0.53
C ILE A 86 -7.43 9.82 0.63
N ARG A 87 -8.59 9.37 1.13
CA ARG A 87 -9.34 10.07 2.17
C ARG A 87 -9.07 9.49 3.55
N TYR A 88 -8.67 10.34 4.48
CA TYR A 88 -8.53 10.07 5.90
C TYR A 88 -9.60 10.90 6.63
N ASP A 89 -10.86 10.44 6.55
CA ASP A 89 -12.02 11.23 6.98
C ASP A 89 -12.13 12.55 6.21
N THR A 90 -12.00 13.70 6.88
CA THR A 90 -12.07 15.02 6.23
C THR A 90 -10.78 15.43 5.54
N GLU A 91 -9.69 14.69 5.75
CA GLU A 91 -8.39 14.96 5.16
C GLU A 91 -8.22 14.19 3.84
N THR A 92 -7.60 14.81 2.84
CA THR A 92 -7.30 14.15 1.55
C THR A 92 -5.83 14.26 1.21
N LEU A 93 -5.18 13.12 1.02
CA LEU A 93 -3.85 13.00 0.44
C LEU A 93 -3.98 12.72 -1.05
N ARG A 94 -3.37 13.59 -1.86
CA ARG A 94 -3.20 13.32 -3.29
C ARG A 94 -1.89 12.61 -3.53
N ALA A 95 -1.95 11.53 -4.29
CA ALA A 95 -0.78 10.79 -4.71
C ALA A 95 -0.87 10.43 -6.19
N MET A 96 0.28 10.18 -6.79
CA MET A 96 0.39 9.58 -8.11
C MET A 96 1.30 8.37 -8.00
N GLN A 97 0.97 7.32 -8.73
CA GLN A 97 1.85 6.17 -8.87
C GLN A 97 2.16 5.94 -10.34
N HIS A 98 3.46 5.75 -10.60
CA HIS A 98 3.98 5.31 -11.88
C HIS A 98 4.36 3.84 -11.77
N VAL A 99 3.89 3.02 -12.71
CA VAL A 99 3.91 1.57 -12.64
C VAL A 99 4.75 1.03 -13.78
N HIS A 100 5.73 0.19 -13.46
CA HIS A 100 6.46 -0.61 -14.44
C HIS A 100 6.05 -2.06 -14.31
N PHE A 101 5.89 -2.71 -15.45
CA PHE A 101 5.42 -4.07 -15.51
C PHE A 101 6.57 -5.06 -15.63
N GLY A 102 6.28 -6.30 -15.29
CA GLY A 102 7.11 -7.47 -15.54
C GLY A 102 6.27 -8.63 -16.04
N SER A 103 6.92 -9.79 -16.11
CA SER A 103 6.29 -11.06 -16.48
C SER A 103 6.84 -12.16 -15.59
N VAL A 104 5.96 -13.02 -15.07
CA VAL A 104 6.34 -14.17 -14.22
C VAL A 104 5.83 -15.49 -14.83
N GLY A 105 6.66 -16.53 -14.79
CA GLY A 105 6.40 -17.84 -15.41
C GLY A 105 7.18 -18.07 -16.71
N ASP A 106 7.19 -19.32 -17.20
CA ASP A 106 7.87 -19.69 -18.44
C ASP A 106 7.19 -19.11 -19.69
N GLN A 107 7.86 -19.21 -20.85
CA GLN A 107 7.51 -18.60 -22.15
C GLN A 107 6.02 -18.24 -22.33
N GLY A 108 5.71 -16.93 -22.27
CA GLY A 108 4.33 -16.40 -22.27
C GLY A 108 3.81 -16.01 -20.88
N GLY A 109 4.71 -15.89 -19.90
CA GLY A 109 4.40 -15.58 -18.50
C GLY A 109 3.41 -14.44 -18.27
N ARG A 110 2.73 -14.52 -17.14
CA ARG A 110 1.65 -13.61 -16.76
C ARG A 110 2.17 -12.21 -16.48
N ASN A 111 1.48 -11.20 -17.02
CA ASN A 111 1.77 -9.80 -16.76
C ASN A 111 1.51 -9.44 -15.30
N VAL A 112 2.49 -8.78 -14.68
CA VAL A 112 2.42 -8.35 -13.29
C VAL A 112 3.01 -6.95 -13.12
N ILE A 113 2.66 -6.31 -12.01
CA ILE A 113 3.30 -5.09 -11.53
C ILE A 113 4.63 -5.47 -10.91
N ALA A 114 5.73 -5.00 -11.51
CA ALA A 114 7.08 -5.28 -11.03
C ALA A 114 7.65 -4.12 -10.22
N ARG A 115 7.28 -2.88 -10.55
CA ARG A 115 7.75 -1.70 -9.81
C ARG A 115 6.67 -0.66 -9.71
N ILE A 116 6.56 -0.04 -8.55
CA ILE A 116 5.71 1.12 -8.31
C ILE A 116 6.59 2.26 -7.83
N ARG A 117 6.48 3.43 -8.46
CA ARG A 117 7.05 4.68 -7.93
C ARG A 117 5.92 5.59 -7.46
N THR A 118 5.89 5.88 -6.17
CA THR A 118 4.85 6.71 -5.55
C THR A 118 5.34 8.13 -5.33
N TYR A 119 4.51 9.10 -5.71
CA TYR A 119 4.68 10.52 -5.50
C TYR A 119 3.55 11.01 -4.61
N ALA A 120 3.89 11.53 -3.43
CA ALA A 120 2.93 12.06 -2.46
C ALA A 120 3.61 13.15 -1.64
N SER A 121 2.84 14.13 -1.14
CA SER A 121 3.40 15.20 -0.31
C SER A 121 3.66 14.73 1.11
N ASN A 122 4.93 14.72 1.54
CA ASN A 122 5.30 14.33 2.91
C ASN A 122 4.69 15.26 3.98
N THR A 123 4.41 16.51 3.63
CA THR A 123 3.83 17.49 4.56
C THR A 123 2.43 17.10 5.04
N PHE A 124 1.74 16.21 4.31
CA PHE A 124 0.43 15.70 4.72
C PHE A 124 0.49 14.97 6.06
N PHE A 125 1.56 14.20 6.31
CA PHE A 125 1.73 13.42 7.54
C PHE A 125 2.03 14.28 8.78
N GLY A 126 2.23 15.59 8.61
CA GLY A 126 2.34 16.55 9.72
C GLY A 126 1.00 17.07 10.25
N ARG A 127 -0.13 16.66 9.67
CA ARG A 127 -1.47 17.10 10.10
C ARG A 127 -1.89 16.43 11.41
N ALA A 128 -2.44 17.21 12.32
CA ALA A 128 -2.98 16.75 13.60
C ALA A 128 -4.39 16.15 13.45
N HIS A 129 -4.50 15.09 12.64
CA HIS A 129 -5.74 14.36 12.41
C HIS A 129 -5.57 12.89 12.86
N PRO A 130 -6.46 12.31 13.69
CA PRO A 130 -6.19 11.02 14.33
C PRO A 130 -5.86 9.86 13.37
N LEU A 131 -6.54 9.75 12.22
CA LEU A 131 -6.23 8.72 11.22
C LEU A 131 -4.87 8.96 10.55
N VAL A 132 -4.50 10.22 10.32
CA VAL A 132 -3.21 10.57 9.72
C VAL A 132 -2.08 10.31 10.71
N GLU A 133 -2.29 10.61 12.00
CA GLU A 133 -1.36 10.28 13.06
C GLU A 133 -1.16 8.77 13.19
N LEU A 134 -2.25 7.99 13.23
CA LEU A 134 -2.18 6.53 13.29
C LEU A 134 -1.40 5.94 12.10
N ASP A 135 -1.60 6.48 10.89
CA ASP A 135 -0.85 6.06 9.70
C ASP A 135 0.64 6.40 9.81
N ARG A 136 0.98 7.58 10.34
CA ARG A 136 2.36 7.98 10.60
C ARG A 136 3.04 7.04 11.60
N TYR A 137 2.36 6.64 12.68
CA TYR A 137 2.87 5.63 13.62
C TYR A 137 3.08 4.29 12.93
N GLY A 138 2.07 3.83 12.18
CA GLY A 138 2.15 2.62 11.37
C GLY A 138 3.42 2.60 10.52
N ASN A 139 3.59 3.61 9.66
CA ASN A 139 4.76 3.75 8.80
C ASN A 139 6.09 3.70 9.57
N GLY A 140 6.14 4.20 10.81
CA GLY A 140 7.30 4.04 11.69
C GLY A 140 7.70 2.58 11.88
N PHE A 141 6.77 1.71 12.27
CA PHE A 141 7.06 0.28 12.51
C PHE A 141 7.53 -0.44 11.24
N TRP A 142 6.93 -0.11 10.10
CA TRP A 142 7.26 -0.76 8.82
C TRP A 142 8.60 -0.27 8.25
N LEU A 143 8.93 1.02 8.39
CA LEU A 143 10.17 1.62 7.91
C LEU A 143 11.38 1.32 8.80
N GLU A 144 11.24 1.47 10.13
CA GLU A 144 12.35 1.29 11.08
C GLU A 144 12.88 -0.15 11.09
N THR A 145 12.00 -1.11 10.81
CA THR A 145 12.36 -2.53 10.70
C THR A 145 12.90 -2.90 9.32
N GLY A 146 13.11 -1.93 8.41
CA GLY A 146 13.71 -2.16 7.09
C GLY A 146 12.86 -3.04 6.17
N TYR A 147 11.53 -3.00 6.33
CA TYR A 147 10.58 -3.84 5.60
C TYR A 147 10.71 -5.36 5.87
N HIS A 148 11.11 -5.75 7.08
CA HIS A 148 11.05 -7.15 7.51
C HIS A 148 9.65 -7.49 8.06
N LEU A 149 8.87 -8.24 7.27
CA LEU A 149 7.42 -8.44 7.51
C LEU A 149 7.06 -8.89 8.93
N ARG A 150 7.69 -9.96 9.44
CA ARG A 150 7.43 -10.45 10.80
C ARG A 150 7.83 -9.42 11.87
N PRO A 151 9.08 -8.92 11.91
CA PRO A 151 9.47 -7.86 12.85
C PRO A 151 8.56 -6.62 12.80
N SER A 152 8.14 -6.18 11.62
CA SER A 152 7.22 -5.05 11.49
C SER A 152 5.85 -5.34 12.11
N ALA A 153 5.28 -6.53 11.86
CA ALA A 153 3.98 -6.93 12.39
C ALA A 153 4.02 -7.09 13.92
N GLU A 154 5.12 -7.63 14.47
CA GLU A 154 5.33 -7.73 15.92
C GLU A 154 5.46 -6.34 16.58
N ALA A 155 6.21 -5.41 15.96
CA ALA A 155 6.33 -4.04 16.42
C ALA A 155 4.98 -3.30 16.40
N ALA A 156 4.19 -3.49 15.33
CA ALA A 156 2.84 -2.95 15.21
C ALA A 156 1.91 -3.50 16.30
N GLN A 157 1.96 -4.80 16.59
CA GLN A 157 1.19 -5.42 17.68
C GLN A 157 1.59 -4.87 19.05
N ALA A 158 2.90 -4.71 19.30
CA ALA A 158 3.39 -4.10 20.53
C ALA A 158 2.90 -2.64 20.70
N PHE A 159 2.85 -1.86 19.61
CA PHE A 159 2.27 -0.52 19.63
C PHE A 159 0.78 -0.55 20.00
N LEU A 160 -0.02 -1.43 19.40
CA LEU A 160 -1.45 -1.52 19.70
C LEU A 160 -1.72 -1.88 21.17
N ALA A 161 -0.84 -2.65 21.80
CA ALA A 161 -0.89 -2.97 23.23
C ALA A 161 -0.37 -1.85 24.15
N SER A 162 0.33 -0.86 23.60
CA SER A 162 0.88 0.27 24.38
C SER A 162 -0.22 1.25 24.81
N ALA A 163 0.10 2.11 25.80
CA ALA A 163 -0.82 3.17 26.24
C ALA A 163 -1.26 4.08 25.08
N GLU A 164 -0.36 4.34 24.13
CA GLU A 164 -0.65 5.17 22.96
C GLU A 164 -1.60 4.47 21.98
N GLY A 165 -1.38 3.17 21.72
CA GLY A 165 -2.29 2.35 20.92
C GLY A 165 -3.70 2.28 21.55
N GLN A 166 -3.78 2.10 22.86
CA GLN A 166 -5.05 2.08 23.60
C GLN A 166 -5.76 3.44 23.60
N ARG A 167 -5.01 4.55 23.56
CA ARG A 167 -5.58 5.90 23.38
C ARG A 167 -6.29 6.02 22.03
N PHE A 168 -5.66 5.57 20.94
CA PHE A 168 -6.30 5.55 19.63
C PHE A 168 -7.49 4.56 19.61
N ALA A 169 -7.40 3.42 20.28
CA ALA A 169 -8.46 2.41 20.32
C ALA A 169 -9.74 2.91 21.02
N SER A 170 -9.58 3.85 21.95
CA SER A 170 -10.68 4.44 22.74
C SER A 170 -11.23 5.75 22.15
N THR A 171 -10.67 6.23 21.02
CA THR A 171 -11.01 7.54 20.43
C THR A 171 -11.55 7.37 19.02
N ALA A 172 -12.59 8.14 18.67
CA ALA A 172 -13.05 8.25 17.29
C ALA A 172 -12.13 9.20 16.50
N PRO A 173 -11.90 8.96 15.20
CA PRO A 173 -12.43 7.88 14.37
C PRO A 173 -11.59 6.57 14.38
N THR A 174 -10.58 6.43 15.24
CA THR A 174 -9.58 5.34 15.17
C THR A 174 -9.98 4.03 15.84
N ALA A 175 -11.01 4.01 16.69
CA ALA A 175 -11.46 2.82 17.43
C ALA A 175 -11.75 1.60 16.52
N ALA A 176 -12.64 1.76 15.54
CA ALA A 176 -13.02 0.67 14.64
C ALA A 176 -11.89 0.23 13.69
N PRO A 177 -11.09 1.15 13.10
CA PRO A 177 -9.84 0.80 12.43
C PRO A 177 -8.91 -0.07 13.28
N ILE A 178 -8.64 0.30 14.54
CA ILE A 178 -7.73 -0.47 15.40
C ILE A 178 -8.22 -1.87 15.66
N GLU A 179 -9.52 -2.06 15.88
CA GLU A 179 -10.09 -3.40 16.07
C GLU A 179 -9.84 -4.30 14.85
N ARG A 180 -10.01 -3.75 13.64
CA ARG A 180 -9.76 -4.48 12.37
C ARG A 180 -8.28 -4.74 12.14
N ILE A 181 -7.43 -3.73 12.34
CA ILE A 181 -5.96 -3.85 12.24
C ILE A 181 -5.46 -4.93 13.18
N THR A 182 -5.94 -4.96 14.43
CA THR A 182 -5.55 -5.97 15.42
C THR A 182 -5.83 -7.38 14.89
N ARG A 183 -7.05 -7.64 14.40
CA ARG A 183 -7.41 -8.93 13.81
C ARG A 183 -6.58 -9.28 12.58
N ASN A 184 -6.36 -8.31 11.69
CA ASN A 184 -5.59 -8.53 10.47
C ASN A 184 -4.13 -8.86 10.78
N LEU A 185 -3.52 -8.20 11.78
CA LEU A 185 -2.17 -8.49 12.23
C LEU A 185 -2.05 -9.87 12.89
N GLU A 186 -3.03 -10.28 13.71
CA GLU A 186 -3.07 -11.63 14.28
C GLU A 186 -3.11 -12.70 13.18
N GLN A 187 -3.96 -12.51 12.17
CA GLN A 187 -4.05 -13.41 11.01
C GLN A 187 -2.76 -13.43 10.19
N LEU A 188 -2.13 -12.28 9.98
CA LEU A 188 -0.85 -12.17 9.28
C LEU A 188 0.25 -12.92 10.03
N LEU A 189 0.41 -12.65 11.34
CA LEU A 189 1.42 -13.27 12.20
C LEU A 189 1.26 -14.79 12.32
N ALA A 190 0.04 -15.31 12.22
CA ALA A 190 -0.23 -16.75 12.22
C ALA A 190 0.18 -17.44 10.92
N ARG A 191 0.30 -16.70 9.81
CA ARG A 191 0.63 -17.25 8.48
C ARG A 191 2.11 -17.17 8.14
N ILE A 192 2.76 -16.07 8.50
CA ILE A 192 4.20 -15.86 8.27
C ILE A 192 5.01 -16.52 9.36
#